data_AF-A0A7J8D501-F1
#
_entry.id   AF-A0A7J8D501-F1
#
_cell.length_a   1.000
_cell.length_b   1.000
_cell.length_c   1.000
_cell.angle_alpha   90.00
_cell.angle_beta   90.00
_cell.angle_gamma   90.00
#
_symmetry.space_group_name_H-M   'P 1'
#
loop_
_entity.id
_entity.type
_entity.pdbx_description
1 polymer ?
#
loop_
_entity_poly.entity_id
_entity_poly.type
_entity_poly.pdbx_seq_one_letter_code
_entity_poly.pdbx_strand_id
1 'polypeptide(L)'
;MFACGAALSPITDFRLHASAFSERYLGLHGLDNRAYELTQVARRVSALEEQRFLIIHATADEKIHFQHTAELITHLIKGKANYSLQIYPDSGHHFHSAPLRQHLYRSIINFFVGCFSVQDRVPTAAAKDEEED
;
A
#
# COMPACT_ATOMS: atom_id res chain seq x y z
N MET A 1 16.07 -3.19 -2.05
CA MET A 1 14.80 -2.46 -2.28
C MET A 1 13.82 -3.44 -2.92
N PHE A 2 12.54 -3.43 -2.57
CA PHE A 2 11.54 -4.33 -3.17
C PHE A 2 11.08 -3.78 -4.53
N ALA A 3 10.61 -4.62 -5.45
CA ALA A 3 10.10 -4.17 -6.78
C ALA A 3 8.60 -3.82 -6.77
N CYS A 4 7.83 -4.43 -5.87
CA CYS A 4 6.44 -4.12 -5.61
C CYS A 4 6.01 -4.66 -4.25
N GLY A 5 4.87 -4.17 -3.75
CA GLY A 5 4.29 -4.63 -2.50
C GLY A 5 2.76 -4.55 -2.52
N ALA A 6 2.12 -5.40 -1.73
CA ALA A 6 0.69 -5.37 -1.50
C ALA A 6 0.41 -5.34 0.01
N ALA A 7 -0.58 -4.55 0.43
CA ALA A 7 -0.99 -4.43 1.82
C ALA A 7 -2.51 -4.58 1.95
N LEU A 8 -2.95 -5.47 2.84
CA LEU A 8 -4.36 -5.72 3.17
C LEU A 8 -4.69 -5.14 4.55
N SER A 9 -5.69 -4.28 4.63
CA SER A 9 -6.11 -3.55 5.83
C SER A 9 -4.90 -3.00 6.65
N PRO A 10 -4.03 -2.16 6.05
CA PRO A 10 -2.81 -1.71 6.72
C PRO A 10 -3.09 -0.74 7.88
N ILE A 11 -2.43 -0.94 9.01
CA ILE A 11 -2.27 0.10 10.04
C ILE A 11 -1.18 1.06 9.56
N THR A 12 -1.56 2.31 9.31
CA THR A 12 -0.67 3.34 8.76
C THR A 12 -0.20 4.36 9.81
N ASP A 13 -0.96 4.47 10.90
CA ASP A 13 -0.71 5.38 12.01
C ASP A 13 -1.34 4.82 13.29
N PHE A 14 -0.53 4.50 14.29
CA PHE A 14 -1.00 3.93 15.55
C PHE A 14 -1.88 4.88 16.37
N ARG A 15 -1.91 6.17 16.05
CA ARG A 15 -2.83 7.15 16.67
C ARG A 15 -4.28 6.94 16.25
N LEU A 16 -4.49 6.32 15.08
CA LEU A 16 -5.82 5.98 14.56
C LEU A 16 -6.30 4.59 15.01
N HIS A 17 -5.42 3.81 15.62
CA HIS A 17 -5.70 2.45 16.06
C HIS A 17 -6.15 2.42 17.53
N ALA A 18 -6.62 1.26 18.00
CA ALA A 18 -7.13 1.10 19.36
C ALA A 18 -6.09 1.51 20.42
N SER A 19 -6.45 2.43 21.31
CA SER A 19 -5.55 3.01 22.32
C SER A 19 -4.88 1.94 23.18
N ALA A 20 -5.65 0.97 23.70
CA ALA A 20 -5.13 -0.10 24.52
C ALA A 20 -4.05 -0.95 23.81
N PHE A 21 -4.16 -1.11 22.49
CA PHE A 21 -3.13 -1.80 21.71
C PHE A 21 -1.92 -0.88 21.52
N SER A 22 -2.13 0.32 21.01
CA SER A 22 -1.05 1.25 20.69
C SER A 22 -0.23 1.62 21.93
N GLU A 23 -0.88 1.93 23.05
CA GLU A 23 -0.21 2.34 24.29
C GLU A 23 0.60 1.21 24.92
N ARG A 24 0.12 -0.04 24.81
CA ARG A 24 0.83 -1.21 25.31
C ARG A 24 2.21 -1.39 24.65
N TYR A 25 2.36 -1.02 23.38
CA TYR A 25 3.58 -1.24 22.61
C TYR A 25 4.40 0.03 22.37
N LEU A 26 3.75 1.19 22.26
CA LEU A 26 4.38 2.47 21.93
C LEU A 26 4.46 3.43 23.11
N GLY A 27 3.83 3.10 24.24
CA GLY A 27 3.71 3.98 25.39
C GLY A 27 2.54 4.97 25.28
N LEU A 28 2.33 5.77 26.32
CA LEU A 28 1.22 6.70 26.37
C LEU A 28 1.41 7.84 25.36
N HIS A 29 0.48 7.94 24.40
CA HIS A 29 0.44 9.06 23.47
C HIS A 29 0.23 10.38 24.22
N GLY A 30 1.03 11.39 23.92
CA GLY A 30 1.00 12.72 24.55
C GLY A 30 2.14 12.97 25.56
N LEU A 31 2.79 11.93 26.08
CA LEU A 31 4.00 12.07 26.91
C LEU A 31 5.27 12.01 26.06
N ASP A 32 5.46 10.90 25.34
CA ASP A 32 6.54 10.72 24.36
C ASP A 32 5.95 10.15 23.06
N ASN A 33 5.91 10.99 22.02
CA ASN A 33 5.32 10.64 20.73
C ASN A 33 6.34 10.12 19.72
N ARG A 34 7.62 10.01 20.10
CA ARG A 34 8.67 9.61 19.16
C ARG A 34 8.39 8.25 18.53
N ALA A 35 7.90 7.29 19.31
CA ALA A 35 7.53 5.97 18.81
C ALA A 35 6.41 6.04 17.76
N TYR A 36 5.33 6.78 18.06
CA TYR A 36 4.22 7.01 17.14
C TYR A 36 4.69 7.67 15.83
N GLU A 37 5.51 8.71 15.93
CA GLU A 37 6.05 9.41 14.75
C GLU A 37 6.95 8.52 13.87
N LEU A 38 7.76 7.65 14.48
CA LEU A 38 8.66 6.76 13.74
C LEU A 38 7.90 5.64 13.00
N THR A 39 6.76 5.21 13.56
CA THR A 39 5.91 4.16 12.98
C THR A 39 4.97 4.67 11.90
N GLN A 40 4.81 6.00 11.76
CA GLN A 40 3.88 6.59 10.79
C GLN A 40 4.36 6.37 9.34
N VAL A 41 3.59 5.61 8.56
CA VAL A 41 3.94 5.25 7.17
C VAL A 41 4.02 6.48 6.26
N ALA A 42 3.19 7.48 6.52
CA ALA A 42 3.13 8.75 5.81
C ALA A 42 4.50 9.44 5.62
N ARG A 43 5.43 9.30 6.58
CA ARG A 43 6.75 9.93 6.51
C ARG A 43 7.69 9.28 5.49
N ARG A 44 7.37 8.09 4.99
CA ARG A 44 8.24 7.30 4.12
C ARG A 44 7.66 7.04 2.72
N VAL A 45 6.51 7.64 2.40
CA VAL A 45 5.81 7.40 1.13
C VAL A 45 6.62 7.83 -0.10
N SER A 46 7.51 8.81 0.02
CA SER A 46 8.41 9.22 -1.07
C SER A 46 9.34 8.10 -1.53
N ALA A 47 9.64 7.12 -0.66
CA ALA A 47 10.42 5.95 -1.05
C ALA A 47 9.65 4.97 -1.96
N LEU A 48 8.35 5.21 -2.19
CA LEU A 48 7.48 4.38 -3.01
C LEU A 48 7.23 4.97 -4.41
N GLU A 49 7.84 6.10 -4.77
CA GLU A 49 7.59 6.79 -6.06
C GLU A 49 7.78 5.87 -7.28
N GLU A 50 8.87 5.10 -7.29
CA GLU A 50 9.19 4.18 -8.38
C GLU A 50 8.60 2.77 -8.19
N GLN A 51 7.89 2.52 -7.07
CA GLN A 51 7.44 1.20 -6.69
C GLN A 51 5.97 0.98 -7.03
N ARG A 52 5.63 -0.24 -7.47
CA ARG A 52 4.23 -0.63 -7.65
C ARG A 52 3.66 -1.05 -6.31
N PHE A 53 2.60 -0.38 -5.85
CA PHE A 53 1.99 -0.67 -4.57
C PHE A 53 0.48 -0.92 -4.70
N LEU A 54 0.00 -2.05 -4.18
CA LEU A 54 -1.41 -2.38 -4.09
C LEU A 54 -1.91 -2.23 -2.64
N ILE A 55 -2.92 -1.40 -2.46
CA ILE A 55 -3.64 -1.28 -1.19
C ILE A 55 -4.97 -2.01 -1.34
N ILE A 56 -5.30 -2.83 -0.36
CA ILE A 56 -6.57 -3.54 -0.28
C ILE A 56 -7.19 -3.23 1.07
N HIS A 57 -8.46 -2.83 1.08
CA HIS A 57 -9.16 -2.55 2.34
C HIS A 57 -10.66 -2.81 2.21
N ALA A 58 -11.26 -3.35 3.27
CA ALA A 58 -12.69 -3.46 3.41
C ALA A 58 -13.27 -2.18 4.04
N THR A 59 -14.45 -1.70 3.59
CA THR A 59 -14.97 -0.41 4.09
C THR A 59 -15.66 -0.51 5.45
N ALA A 60 -16.12 -1.70 5.84
CA ALA A 60 -16.77 -1.95 7.12
C ALA A 60 -15.85 -2.71 8.09
N ASP A 61 -14.53 -2.57 7.92
CA ASP A 61 -13.51 -3.16 8.80
C ASP A 61 -13.59 -2.57 10.21
N GLU A 62 -14.01 -3.41 11.15
CA GLU A 62 -14.25 -3.03 12.54
C GLU A 62 -12.96 -2.96 13.38
N LYS A 63 -11.84 -3.47 12.86
CA LYS A 63 -10.55 -3.51 13.57
C LYS A 63 -9.59 -2.45 13.08
N ILE A 64 -9.46 -2.30 11.78
CA ILE A 64 -8.61 -1.31 11.13
C ILE A 64 -9.52 -0.40 10.33
N HIS A 65 -9.82 0.79 10.85
CA HIS A 65 -10.74 1.69 10.17
C HIS A 65 -10.19 2.13 8.81
N PHE A 66 -11.07 2.26 7.80
CA PHE A 66 -10.69 2.64 6.44
C PHE A 66 -9.93 3.99 6.35
N GLN A 67 -10.06 4.84 7.37
CA GLN A 67 -9.30 6.08 7.52
C GLN A 67 -7.79 5.87 7.37
N HIS A 68 -7.24 4.74 7.82
CA HIS A 68 -5.82 4.41 7.63
C HIS A 68 -5.41 4.44 6.14
N THR A 69 -6.24 3.83 5.27
CA THR A 69 -6.01 3.82 3.83
C THR A 69 -6.27 5.19 3.21
N ALA A 70 -7.31 5.91 3.65
CA ALA A 70 -7.61 7.24 3.14
C ALA A 70 -6.46 8.24 3.40
N GLU A 71 -5.88 8.23 4.60
CA GLU A 71 -4.73 9.06 4.93
C GLU A 71 -3.48 8.63 4.16
N LEU A 72 -3.22 7.32 4.04
CA LEU A 72 -2.08 6.84 3.24
C LEU A 72 -2.18 7.27 1.78
N ILE A 73 -3.35 7.17 1.16
CA ILE A 73 -3.60 7.64 -0.21
C ILE A 73 -3.32 9.14 -0.32
N THR A 74 -3.79 9.93 0.64
CA THR A 74 -3.53 11.38 0.68
C THR A 74 -2.03 11.68 0.67
N HIS A 75 -1.24 10.90 1.42
CA HIS A 75 0.21 11.03 1.46
C HIS A 75 0.90 10.54 0.18
N LEU A 76 0.44 9.41 -0.41
CA LEU A 76 0.96 8.90 -1.68
C LEU A 76 0.73 9.91 -2.82
N ILE A 77 -0.46 10.51 -2.90
CA ILE A 77 -0.77 11.57 -3.87
C ILE A 77 0.18 12.76 -3.70
N LYS A 78 0.38 13.24 -2.47
CA LYS A 78 1.33 14.33 -2.17
C LYS A 78 2.76 13.96 -2.56
N GLY A 79 3.14 12.70 -2.36
CA GLY A 79 4.45 12.15 -2.70
C GLY A 79 4.60 11.74 -4.16
N LYS A 80 3.58 11.96 -5.02
CA LYS A 80 3.56 11.53 -6.43
C LYS A 80 3.80 10.03 -6.65
N ALA A 81 3.56 9.22 -5.62
CA ALA A 81 3.73 7.78 -5.69
C ALA A 81 2.46 7.12 -6.24
N ASN A 82 2.63 6.32 -7.29
CA ASN A 82 1.53 5.59 -7.90
C ASN A 82 1.08 4.43 -7.00
N TYR A 83 -0.23 4.20 -6.95
CA TYR A 83 -0.81 3.09 -6.20
C TYR A 83 -2.01 2.49 -6.94
N SER A 84 -2.27 1.23 -6.66
CA SER A 84 -3.52 0.54 -7.00
C SER A 84 -4.34 0.37 -5.73
N LEU A 85 -5.67 0.48 -5.85
CA LEU A 85 -6.58 0.34 -4.72
C LEU A 85 -7.69 -0.66 -5.05
N GLN A 86 -7.84 -1.67 -4.20
CA GLN A 86 -8.96 -2.60 -4.22
C GLN A 86 -9.80 -2.40 -2.96
N ILE A 87 -11.05 -1.99 -3.14
CA ILE A 87 -12.01 -1.83 -2.04
C ILE A 87 -12.93 -3.05 -2.02
N TYR A 88 -13.26 -3.52 -0.82
CA TYR A 88 -14.34 -4.48 -0.56
C TYR A 88 -15.45 -3.80 0.24
N PRO A 89 -16.53 -3.34 -0.43
CA PRO A 89 -17.65 -2.71 0.24
C PRO A 89 -18.35 -3.65 1.22
N ASP A 90 -18.90 -3.08 2.29
CA ASP A 90 -19.74 -3.76 3.29
C ASP A 90 -19.14 -5.04 3.90
N SER A 91 -17.82 -5.18 3.79
CA SER A 91 -17.05 -6.31 4.31
C SER A 91 -16.31 -5.87 5.57
N GLY A 92 -16.31 -6.74 6.59
CA GLY A 92 -15.53 -6.55 7.81
C GLY A 92 -14.07 -6.92 7.66
N HIS A 93 -13.33 -6.97 8.78
CA HIS A 93 -11.91 -7.31 8.78
C HIS A 93 -11.64 -8.73 8.25
N HIS A 94 -12.57 -9.66 8.49
CA HIS A 94 -12.47 -11.05 8.06
C HIS A 94 -13.41 -11.32 6.88
N PHE A 95 -12.84 -11.85 5.80
CA PHE A 95 -13.59 -12.18 4.59
C PHE A 95 -14.24 -13.56 4.67
N HIS A 96 -15.51 -13.62 5.12
CA HIS A 96 -16.23 -14.88 5.34
C HIS A 96 -16.81 -15.50 4.07
N SER A 97 -17.13 -14.70 3.05
CA SER A 97 -17.69 -15.18 1.78
C SER A 97 -16.63 -15.84 0.89
N ALA A 98 -16.88 -17.06 0.43
CA ALA A 98 -15.95 -17.80 -0.43
C ALA A 98 -15.70 -17.10 -1.79
N PRO A 99 -16.73 -16.61 -2.51
CA PRO A 99 -16.52 -15.79 -3.72
C PRO A 99 -15.63 -14.57 -3.48
N LEU A 100 -15.82 -13.91 -2.34
CA LEU A 100 -15.07 -12.70 -2.01
C LEU A 100 -13.60 -13.00 -1.73
N ARG A 101 -13.31 -14.07 -0.97
CA ARG A 101 -11.94 -14.56 -0.78
C ARG A 101 -11.28 -14.94 -2.11
N GLN A 102 -12.02 -15.61 -3.00
CA GLN A 102 -11.50 -15.96 -4.32
C GLN A 102 -11.14 -14.71 -5.13
N HIS A 103 -11.97 -13.67 -5.09
CA HIS A 103 -11.65 -12.38 -5.71
C HIS A 103 -10.40 -11.75 -5.09
N LEU A 104 -10.30 -11.70 -3.75
CA LEU A 104 -9.12 -11.20 -3.03
C LEU A 104 -7.83 -11.87 -3.47
N TYR A 105 -7.78 -13.20 -3.43
CA TYR A 105 -6.59 -13.92 -3.86
C TYR A 105 -6.27 -13.69 -5.33
N ARG A 106 -7.29 -13.65 -6.20
CA ARG A 106 -7.08 -13.37 -7.63
C ARG A 106 -6.54 -11.97 -7.88
N SER A 107 -7.04 -10.95 -7.18
CA SER A 107 -6.51 -9.58 -7.28
C SER A 107 -5.04 -9.50 -6.85
N ILE A 108 -4.68 -10.13 -5.74
CA ILE A 108 -3.29 -10.17 -5.24
C ILE A 108 -2.38 -10.90 -6.23
N ILE A 109 -2.79 -12.08 -6.70
CA ILE A 109 -2.01 -12.88 -7.66
C ILE A 109 -1.80 -12.10 -8.96
N ASN A 110 -2.86 -11.52 -9.54
CA ASN A 110 -2.77 -10.76 -10.77
C ASN A 110 -1.84 -9.55 -10.64
N PHE A 111 -1.87 -8.86 -9.48
CA PHE A 111 -0.96 -7.76 -9.19
C PHE A 111 0.51 -8.22 -9.21
N PHE A 112 0.83 -9.32 -8.52
CA PHE A 112 2.20 -9.83 -8.50
C PHE A 112 2.64 -10.41 -9.83
N VAL A 113 1.76 -11.08 -10.58
CA VAL A 113 2.06 -11.54 -11.95
C VAL A 113 2.41 -10.35 -12.84
N GLY A 114 1.65 -9.25 -12.80
CA GLY A 114 1.96 -8.05 -13.57
C GLY A 114 3.19 -7.28 -13.06
N CYS A 115 3.53 -7.41 -11.78
CA CYS A 115 4.75 -6.83 -11.21
C CYS A 115 6.01 -7.57 -11.66
N PHE A 116 5.97 -8.91 -11.64
CA PHE A 116 7.12 -9.77 -11.92
C PHE A 116 7.14 -10.33 -13.35
N SER A 117 6.16 -9.99 -14.19
CA SER A 117 6.24 -10.29 -15.61
C SER A 117 7.50 -9.63 -16.16
N VAL A 118 8.44 -10.44 -16.62
CA VAL A 118 9.63 -9.98 -17.33
C VAL A 118 9.11 -9.15 -18.50
N GLN A 119 9.33 -7.83 -18.46
CA GLN A 119 9.28 -7.09 -19.71
C GLN A 119 10.47 -7.61 -20.50
N ASP A 120 10.20 -8.38 -21.55
CA ASP A 120 11.15 -8.58 -22.63
C ASP A 120 11.49 -7.18 -23.16
N ARG A 121 12.47 -6.54 -22.50
CA ARG A 121 13.13 -5.35 -23.02
C ARG A 121 13.91 -5.85 -24.22
N VAL A 122 13.25 -5.93 -25.37
CA VAL A 122 13.93 -5.90 -26.65
C VAL A 122 14.77 -4.62 -26.59
N PRO A 123 16.11 -4.70 -26.62
CA PRO A 123 16.92 -3.49 -26.70
C PRO A 123 16.49 -2.78 -27.98
N THR A 124 15.88 -1.60 -27.86
CA THR A 124 15.73 -0.71 -29.01
C THR A 124 17.14 -0.45 -29.50
N ALA A 125 17.51 -1.14 -30.58
CA ALA A 125 18.76 -0.94 -31.27
C ALA A 125 18.92 0.56 -31.48
N ALA A 126 20.02 1.11 -30.96
CA ALA A 126 20.43 2.46 -31.28
C ALA A 126 20.46 2.57 -32.81
N ALA A 127 19.48 3.26 -33.37
CA ALA A 127 19.57 3.77 -34.72
C ALA A 127 20.71 4.79 -34.65
N LYS A 128 21.89 4.33 -35.08
CA LYS A 128 23.04 5.19 -35.31
C LYS A 128 22.63 6.17 -36.40
N ASP A 129 22.76 7.45 -36.09
CA ASP A 129 22.83 8.52 -37.07
C ASP A 129 24.03 8.22 -37.99
N GLU A 130 23.77 7.76 -39.21
CA GLU A 130 24.69 7.87 -40.34
C GLU A 130 23.87 8.22 -41.58
N GLU A 131 23.92 9.50 -41.95
CA GLU A 131 24.02 10.06 -43.31
C GLU A 131 23.36 11.47 -43.35
N GLU A 132 24.13 12.48 -42.91
CA GLU A 132 24.04 13.85 -43.46
C GLU A 132 25.30 14.10 -44.30
N ASP A 133 25.05 14.41 -45.57
CA ASP A 133 25.86 15.12 -46.60
C ASP A 133 27.27 14.65 -47.01
#